data_AF-A0A2G9G9G5-F1
#
_entry.id   AF-A0A2G9G9G5-F1
#
_cell.length_a   1.000
_cell.length_b   1.000
_cell.length_c   1.000
_cell.angle_alpha   90.00
_cell.angle_beta   90.00
_cell.angle_gamma   90.00
#
_symmetry.space_group_name_H-M   'P 1'
#
loop_
_entity.id
_entity.type
_entity.pdbx_description
1 polymer ?
#
loop_
_entity_poly.entity_id
_entity_poly.type
_entity_poly.pdbx_seq_one_letter_code
_entity_poly.pdbx_strand_id
1 'polypeptide(L)'
;MAGYNYILQVTLALAVAEAAYEFEHRDLHWGNILLRRKRAATLQFILEGKKLQVQTFGLLVSIIDFTLSRINTGEDIFFLDLSSDPELFEGPKGNKQANTYRKMRDVTDECWEGSFPKTNVLWLQFLDKSSENKKELHSLKKRLKSYGSAKEAASDPFFSDLLIEEL
;
A
#
# COMPACT_ATOMS: atom_id res chain seq x y z
N MET A 1 6.06 -6.40 -17.20
CA MET A 1 6.78 -6.00 -15.97
C MET A 1 6.81 -4.49 -15.72
N ALA A 2 7.28 -3.62 -16.63
CA ALA A 2 7.37 -2.17 -16.40
C ALA A 2 6.06 -1.48 -15.94
N GLY A 3 4.89 -1.97 -16.40
CA GLY A 3 3.58 -1.41 -16.06
C GLY A 3 3.14 -1.57 -14.59
N TYR A 4 3.84 -2.38 -13.79
CA TYR A 4 3.51 -2.64 -12.38
C TYR A 4 4.50 -2.05 -11.39
N ASN A 5 5.52 -1.34 -11.89
CA ASN A 5 6.52 -0.71 -11.04
C ASN A 5 5.91 0.25 -10.02
N TYR A 6 4.81 0.92 -10.38
CA TYR A 6 4.14 1.80 -9.42
C TYR A 6 3.62 1.04 -8.19
N ILE A 7 3.13 -0.20 -8.36
CA ILE A 7 2.67 -1.04 -7.25
C ILE A 7 3.86 -1.36 -6.34
N LEU A 8 5.02 -1.72 -6.89
CA LEU A 8 6.21 -1.98 -6.08
C LEU A 8 6.67 -0.74 -5.30
N GLN A 9 6.75 0.43 -5.96
CA GLN A 9 7.13 1.67 -5.28
C GLN A 9 6.17 2.02 -4.14
N VAL A 10 4.86 1.83 -4.34
CA VAL A 10 3.86 2.01 -3.27
C VAL A 10 4.07 0.99 -2.15
N THR A 11 4.19 -0.30 -2.47
CA THR A 11 4.38 -1.37 -1.48
C THR A 11 5.62 -1.12 -0.64
N LEU A 12 6.75 -0.73 -1.24
CA LEU A 12 7.98 -0.42 -0.52
C LEU A 12 7.87 0.85 0.32
N ALA A 13 7.22 1.91 -0.20
CA ALA A 13 6.99 3.12 0.58
C ALA A 13 6.14 2.83 1.84
N LEU A 14 5.08 2.04 1.68
CA LEU A 14 4.26 1.58 2.82
C LEU A 14 5.06 0.69 3.75
N ALA A 15 5.83 -0.28 3.26
CA ALA A 15 6.64 -1.17 4.09
C ALA A 15 7.67 -0.41 4.93
N VAL A 16 8.31 0.61 4.35
CA VAL A 16 9.26 1.47 5.08
C VAL A 16 8.54 2.27 6.17
N ALA A 17 7.38 2.85 5.85
CA ALA A 17 6.59 3.62 6.81
C ALA A 17 5.99 2.72 7.93
N GLU A 18 5.54 1.51 7.58
CA GLU A 18 5.10 0.47 8.52
C GLU A 18 6.22 0.14 9.52
N ALA A 19 7.43 -0.13 9.03
CA ALA A 19 8.56 -0.50 9.87
C ALA A 19 9.03 0.65 10.76
N ALA A 20 8.97 1.89 10.27
CA ALA A 20 9.45 3.06 11.01
C ALA A 20 8.43 3.58 12.04
N TYR A 21 7.14 3.54 11.72
CA TYR A 21 6.12 4.25 12.48
C TYR A 21 4.79 3.51 12.60
N GLU A 22 4.77 2.20 12.35
CA GLU A 22 3.54 1.40 12.30
C GLU A 22 2.45 2.05 11.43
N PHE A 23 2.88 2.70 10.33
CA PHE A 23 2.03 3.55 9.51
C PHE A 23 0.96 2.76 8.75
N GLU A 24 -0.25 3.29 8.73
CA GLU A 24 -1.35 2.84 7.90
C GLU A 24 -1.94 4.03 7.13
N HIS A 25 -2.02 3.93 5.80
CA HIS A 25 -2.55 5.03 5.00
C HIS A 25 -4.07 5.20 5.18
N ARG A 26 -4.77 4.07 5.24
CA ARG A 26 -6.23 3.92 5.37
C ARG A 26 -7.10 4.60 4.30
N ASP A 27 -6.54 5.40 3.40
CA ASP A 27 -7.28 5.92 2.23
C ASP A 27 -6.53 5.91 0.90
N LEU A 28 -5.81 4.83 0.58
CA LEU A 28 -4.91 4.80 -0.58
C LEU A 28 -5.63 4.42 -1.89
N HIS A 29 -6.63 5.22 -2.27
CA HIS A 29 -7.29 5.09 -3.57
C HIS A 29 -6.41 5.67 -4.70
N TRP A 30 -6.79 5.44 -5.96
CA TRP A 30 -5.97 5.87 -7.11
C TRP A 30 -5.74 7.39 -7.17
N GLY A 31 -6.69 8.19 -6.67
CA GLY A 31 -6.51 9.65 -6.54
C GLY A 31 -5.38 10.07 -5.61
N ASN A 32 -4.99 9.21 -4.65
CA ASN A 32 -3.95 9.48 -3.66
C ASN A 32 -2.58 8.94 -4.08
N ILE A 33 -2.45 8.58 -5.35
CA ILE A 33 -1.21 8.13 -5.98
C ILE A 33 -0.87 9.06 -7.13
N LEU A 34 0.15 9.88 -6.94
CA LEU A 34 0.66 10.77 -7.96
C LEU A 34 1.77 10.09 -8.75
N LEU A 35 1.71 10.26 -10.07
CA LEU A 35 2.69 9.73 -11.00
C LEU A 35 3.43 10.87 -11.69
N ARG A 36 4.75 10.87 -11.58
CA ARG A 36 5.62 11.85 -12.24
C ARG A 36 6.68 11.16 -13.10
N ARG A 37 6.94 11.71 -14.29
CA ARG A 37 8.08 11.28 -15.11
C ARG A 37 9.39 11.61 -14.40
N LYS A 38 10.30 10.65 -14.31
CA LYS A 38 11.62 10.78 -13.68
C LYS A 38 12.70 10.35 -14.68
N ARG A 39 13.80 11.11 -14.75
CA ARG A 39 14.94 10.75 -15.61
C ARG A 39 15.84 9.69 -15.01
N ALA A 40 15.98 9.65 -13.68
CA ALA A 40 16.84 8.66 -13.02
C ALA A 40 16.28 7.24 -13.20
N ALA A 41 17.17 6.31 -13.56
CA ALA A 41 16.83 4.93 -13.86
C ALA A 41 16.44 4.10 -12.64
N THR A 42 16.87 4.51 -11.43
CA THR A 42 16.65 3.76 -10.19
C THR A 42 16.12 4.64 -9.05
N LEU A 43 15.50 4.00 -8.06
CA LEU A 43 15.05 4.56 -6.80
C LEU A 43 15.52 3.64 -5.67
N GLN A 44 16.03 4.21 -4.58
CA GLN A 44 16.51 3.47 -3.44
C GLN A 44 15.50 3.54 -2.28
N PHE A 45 15.29 2.40 -1.63
CA PHE A 45 14.58 2.27 -0.36
C PHE A 45 15.51 1.65 0.68
N ILE A 46 15.26 1.94 1.96
CA ILE A 46 15.94 1.28 3.08
C ILE A 46 14.85 0.72 3.97
N LEU A 47 14.72 -0.61 4.01
CA LEU A 47 13.72 -1.31 4.81
C LEU A 47 14.44 -2.13 5.87
N GLU A 48 14.26 -1.79 7.15
CA GLU A 48 14.91 -2.46 8.29
C GLU A 48 16.43 -2.60 8.10
N GLY A 49 17.07 -1.55 7.58
CA GLY A 49 18.51 -1.51 7.29
C GLY A 49 18.94 -2.17 5.97
N LYS A 50 18.06 -2.92 5.30
CA LYS A 50 18.34 -3.48 3.97
C LYS A 50 18.12 -2.43 2.88
N LYS A 51 19.17 -2.16 2.09
CA LYS A 51 19.08 -1.33 0.90
C LYS A 51 18.42 -2.12 -0.23
N LEU A 52 17.43 -1.50 -0.87
CA LEU A 52 16.71 -2.05 -2.01
C LEU A 52 16.77 -1.03 -3.14
N GLN A 53 17.27 -1.43 -4.30
CA GLN A 53 17.20 -0.62 -5.52
C GLN A 53 16.07 -1.11 -6.42
N VAL A 54 15.29 -0.17 -6.96
CA VAL A 54 14.15 -0.44 -7.83
C VAL A 54 14.36 0.29 -9.14
N GLN A 55 14.15 -0.41 -10.27
CA GLN A 55 14.12 0.24 -11.58
C GLN A 55 12.90 1.16 -11.68
N THR A 56 13.09 2.44 -12.00
CA THR A 56 11.97 3.41 -12.09
C THR A 56 11.18 3.27 -13.38
N PHE A 57 11.78 2.72 -14.45
CA PHE A 57 11.22 2.75 -15.81
C PHE A 57 10.74 4.15 -16.22
N GLY A 58 11.42 5.19 -15.72
CA GLY A 58 11.06 6.58 -15.98
C GLY A 58 9.88 7.13 -15.17
N LEU A 59 9.41 6.40 -14.15
CA LEU A 59 8.25 6.73 -13.33
C LEU A 59 8.63 6.85 -11.85
N LEU A 60 8.19 7.92 -11.21
CA LEU A 60 8.22 8.10 -9.75
C LEU A 60 6.80 8.15 -9.21
N VAL A 61 6.57 7.42 -8.13
CA VAL A 61 5.32 7.45 -7.37
C VAL A 61 5.44 8.34 -6.14
N SER A 62 4.38 9.07 -5.81
CA SER A 62 4.22 9.75 -4.53
C SER A 62 2.85 9.43 -3.95
N ILE A 63 2.84 9.07 -2.67
CA ILE A 63 1.62 8.85 -1.89
C ILE A 63 1.27 10.17 -1.19
N ILE A 64 0.00 10.55 -1.22
CA ILE A 64 -0.51 11.81 -0.66
C ILE A 64 -1.79 11.57 0.12
N ASP A 65 -2.25 12.62 0.81
CA ASP A 65 -3.50 12.66 1.58
C ASP A 65 -3.53 11.65 2.73
N PHE A 66 -3.05 12.12 3.89
CA PHE A 66 -2.94 11.32 5.11
C PHE A 66 -4.10 11.57 6.08
N THR A 67 -5.21 12.14 5.59
CA THR A 67 -6.33 12.58 6.44
C THR A 67 -6.90 11.45 7.30
N LEU A 68 -7.01 10.23 6.74
CA LEU A 68 -7.51 9.05 7.47
C LEU A 68 -6.41 8.17 8.05
N SER A 69 -5.13 8.55 7.89
CA SER A 69 -4.00 7.70 8.24
C SER A 69 -3.84 7.50 9.74
N ARG A 70 -3.06 6.47 10.11
CA ARG A 70 -2.63 6.19 11.47
C ARG A 70 -1.11 6.05 11.51
N ILE A 71 -0.49 6.64 12.52
CA ILE A 71 0.97 6.59 12.72
C ILE A 71 1.29 6.57 14.22
N ASN A 72 2.33 5.81 14.59
CA ASN A 72 2.89 5.77 15.93
C ASN A 72 4.29 6.41 15.90
N THR A 73 4.47 7.50 16.64
CA THR A 73 5.73 8.25 16.71
C THR A 73 6.66 7.75 17.81
N GLY A 74 6.21 6.81 18.65
CA GLY A 74 6.86 6.39 19.89
C GLY A 74 6.51 7.27 21.09
N GLU A 75 6.12 8.52 20.86
CA GLU A 75 5.58 9.43 21.88
C GLU A 75 4.06 9.34 21.94
N ASP A 76 3.42 9.49 20.78
CA ASP A 76 1.96 9.48 20.63
C ASP A 76 1.53 8.68 19.38
N ILE A 77 0.27 8.24 19.41
CA ILE A 77 -0.44 7.65 18.27
C ILE A 77 -1.35 8.71 17.67
N PHE A 78 -1.10 9.09 16.42
CA PHE A 78 -1.96 9.98 15.66
C PHE A 78 -2.82 9.18 14.69
N PHE A 79 -4.13 9.33 14.78
CA PHE A 79 -5.09 8.66 13.91
C PHE A 79 -6.39 9.46 13.82
N LEU A 80 -7.22 9.15 12.82
CA LEU A 80 -8.61 9.56 12.77
C LEU A 80 -9.51 8.39 13.15
N ASP A 81 -10.43 8.61 14.09
CA ASP A 81 -11.45 7.64 14.43
C ASP A 81 -12.56 7.62 13.37
N LEU A 82 -12.54 6.59 12.52
CA LEU A 82 -13.50 6.48 11.41
C LEU A 82 -14.88 6.02 11.87
N SER A 83 -15.05 5.56 13.11
CA SER A 83 -16.39 5.24 13.65
C SER A 83 -17.31 6.46 13.68
N SER A 84 -16.72 7.66 13.70
CA SER A 84 -17.43 8.94 13.66
C SER A 84 -17.93 9.34 12.26
N ASP A 85 -17.58 8.59 11.21
CA ASP A 85 -18.03 8.83 9.84
C ASP A 85 -18.67 7.56 9.22
N PRO A 86 -19.94 7.27 9.54
CA PRO A 86 -20.64 6.09 9.03
C PRO A 86 -20.76 6.04 7.50
N GLU A 87 -20.79 7.22 6.84
CA GLU A 87 -21.04 7.33 5.39
C GLU A 87 -19.94 6.64 4.57
N LEU A 88 -18.69 6.64 5.07
CA LEU A 88 -17.56 5.90 4.46
C LEU A 88 -17.88 4.42 4.24
N PHE A 89 -18.71 3.82 5.10
CA PHE A 89 -19.04 2.39 5.08
C PHE A 89 -20.38 2.09 4.39
N GLU A 90 -21.13 3.10 3.99
CA GLU A 90 -22.48 2.97 3.40
C GLU A 90 -22.50 3.00 1.87
N GLY A 91 -21.36 3.31 1.21
CA GLY A 91 -21.28 3.40 -0.25
C GLY A 91 -21.80 2.16 -1.00
N PRO A 92 -22.31 2.29 -2.24
CA PRO A 92 -23.11 1.24 -2.89
C PRO A 92 -22.40 -0.13 -2.95
N LYS A 93 -23.18 -1.21 -2.83
CA LYS A 93 -22.67 -2.58 -2.97
C LYS A 93 -21.95 -2.72 -4.33
N GLY A 94 -20.76 -3.31 -4.30
CA GLY A 94 -19.92 -3.47 -5.49
C GLY A 94 -18.97 -2.30 -5.76
N ASN A 95 -19.11 -1.15 -5.07
CA ASN A 95 -18.10 -0.10 -5.12
C ASN A 95 -16.80 -0.59 -4.45
N LYS A 96 -15.71 -0.58 -5.21
CA LYS A 96 -14.43 -1.14 -4.78
C LYS A 96 -13.85 -0.41 -3.56
N GLN A 97 -13.98 0.91 -3.52
CA GLN A 97 -13.47 1.76 -2.45
C GLN A 97 -14.29 1.59 -1.17
N ALA A 98 -15.62 1.68 -1.27
CA ALA A 98 -16.54 1.40 -0.15
C ALA A 98 -16.32 0.00 0.45
N ASN A 99 -16.09 -1.00 -0.41
CA ASN A 99 -15.76 -2.35 0.04
C ASN A 99 -14.39 -2.44 0.74
N THR A 100 -13.42 -1.59 0.39
CA THR A 100 -12.14 -1.53 1.10
C THR A 100 -12.33 -0.94 2.50
N TYR A 101 -13.09 0.14 2.65
CA TYR A 101 -13.41 0.69 3.98
C TYR A 101 -14.09 -0.34 4.89
N ARG A 102 -15.10 -1.07 4.38
CA ARG A 102 -15.75 -2.14 5.15
C ARG A 102 -14.79 -3.21 5.63
N LYS A 103 -13.89 -3.67 4.75
CA LYS A 103 -12.87 -4.67 5.12
C LYS A 103 -11.89 -4.15 6.16
N MET A 104 -11.54 -2.86 6.11
CA MET A 104 -10.70 -2.27 7.16
C MET A 104 -11.46 -2.29 8.49
N ARG A 105 -12.73 -1.87 8.49
CA ARG A 105 -13.57 -1.93 9.70
C ARG A 105 -13.60 -3.33 10.30
N ASP A 106 -13.81 -4.36 9.46
CA ASP A 106 -13.81 -5.77 9.89
C ASP A 106 -12.44 -6.22 10.46
N VAL A 107 -11.33 -5.70 9.91
CA VAL A 107 -9.97 -6.02 10.37
C VAL A 107 -9.63 -5.31 11.68
N THR A 108 -10.07 -4.07 11.83
CA THR A 108 -9.78 -3.23 13.01
C THR A 108 -10.72 -3.52 14.17
N ASP A 109 -11.86 -4.17 13.92
CA ASP A 109 -12.97 -4.31 14.88
C ASP A 109 -13.36 -2.96 15.50
N GLU A 110 -13.42 -1.92 14.63
CA GLU A 110 -13.63 -0.51 14.98
C GLU A 110 -12.59 0.13 15.93
N CYS A 111 -11.52 -0.59 16.30
CA CYS A 111 -10.40 -0.06 17.07
C CYS A 111 -9.42 0.70 16.16
N TRP A 112 -9.79 1.91 15.73
CA TRP A 112 -8.97 2.69 14.79
C TRP A 112 -7.65 3.21 15.38
N GLU A 113 -7.49 3.25 16.70
CA GLU A 113 -6.21 3.62 17.32
C GLU A 113 -5.13 2.52 17.14
N GLY A 114 -5.56 1.25 17.15
CA GLY A 114 -4.68 0.10 17.08
C GLY A 114 -3.89 0.00 15.77
N SER A 115 -2.83 -0.81 15.78
CA SER A 115 -1.99 -1.06 14.60
C SER A 115 -2.49 -2.29 13.84
N PHE A 116 -2.93 -2.07 12.60
CA PHE A 116 -3.42 -3.09 11.70
C PHE A 116 -2.78 -2.94 10.31
N PRO A 117 -1.50 -3.31 10.11
CA PRO A 117 -0.79 -3.18 8.81
C PRO A 117 -1.52 -3.85 7.64
N LYS A 118 -2.44 -4.78 7.94
CA LYS A 118 -3.32 -5.41 6.95
C LYS A 118 -4.16 -4.40 6.18
N THR A 119 -4.49 -3.24 6.74
CA THR A 119 -5.22 -2.17 6.05
C THR A 119 -4.46 -1.65 4.82
N ASN A 120 -3.12 -1.51 4.89
CA ASN A 120 -2.28 -1.19 3.74
C ASN A 120 -2.38 -2.26 2.66
N VAL A 121 -2.38 -3.54 3.04
CA VAL A 121 -2.53 -4.66 2.10
C VAL A 121 -3.91 -4.65 1.42
N LEU A 122 -4.96 -4.29 2.14
CA LEU A 122 -6.31 -4.12 1.56
C LEU A 122 -6.30 -3.03 0.48
N TRP A 123 -5.58 -1.93 0.69
CA TRP A 123 -5.40 -0.90 -0.31
C TRP A 123 -4.51 -1.35 -1.48
N LEU A 124 -3.45 -2.11 -1.25
CA LEU A 124 -2.67 -2.71 -2.34
C LEU A 124 -3.55 -3.63 -3.23
N GLN A 125 -4.48 -4.38 -2.64
CA GLN A 125 -5.49 -5.14 -3.41
C GLN A 125 -6.47 -4.24 -4.16
N PHE A 126 -6.73 -3.03 -3.65
CA PHE A 126 -7.53 -2.01 -4.34
C PHE A 126 -6.79 -1.43 -5.57
N LEU A 127 -5.46 -1.34 -5.54
CA LEU A 127 -4.71 -0.72 -6.64
C LEU A 127 -4.70 -1.54 -7.94
N ASP A 128 -4.94 -2.85 -7.87
CA ASP A 128 -5.10 -3.73 -9.04
C ASP A 128 -6.21 -3.22 -10.00
N LYS A 129 -5.81 -2.61 -11.13
CA LYS A 129 -6.67 -2.30 -12.28
C LYS A 129 -6.64 -3.49 -13.24
N SER A 130 -7.61 -4.39 -13.11
CA SER A 130 -7.69 -5.65 -13.84
C SER A 130 -8.11 -5.51 -15.32
N SER A 131 -7.48 -4.63 -16.10
CA SER A 131 -7.85 -4.41 -17.51
C SER A 131 -6.87 -4.97 -18.55
N GLU A 132 -5.55 -5.03 -18.30
CA GLU A 132 -4.61 -5.23 -19.43
C GLU A 132 -3.52 -6.31 -19.31
N ASN A 133 -3.38 -7.04 -18.19
CA ASN A 133 -2.57 -8.27 -18.17
C ASN A 133 -2.99 -9.21 -17.03
N LYS A 134 -3.80 -10.22 -17.37
CA LYS A 134 -4.75 -10.86 -16.45
C LYS A 134 -4.18 -11.92 -15.50
N LYS A 135 -3.05 -12.57 -15.79
CA LYS A 135 -2.63 -13.75 -15.01
C LYS A 135 -1.75 -13.41 -13.82
N GLU A 136 -0.66 -12.69 -14.02
CA GLU A 136 0.32 -12.42 -12.95
C GLU A 136 -0.25 -11.49 -11.87
N LEU A 137 -0.95 -10.43 -12.26
CA LEU A 137 -1.57 -9.49 -11.33
C LEU A 137 -2.72 -10.13 -10.54
N HIS A 138 -3.46 -11.06 -11.17
CA HIS A 138 -4.46 -11.85 -10.49
C HIS A 138 -3.83 -12.80 -9.46
N SER A 139 -2.70 -13.43 -9.82
CA SER A 139 -1.92 -14.26 -8.89
C SER A 139 -1.36 -13.43 -7.72
N LEU A 140 -0.82 -12.24 -7.98
CA LEU A 140 -0.39 -11.30 -6.92
C LEU A 140 -1.56 -10.99 -5.99
N LYS A 141 -2.70 -10.57 -6.54
CA LYS A 141 -3.89 -10.27 -5.72
C LYS A 141 -4.36 -11.44 -4.87
N LYS A 142 -4.27 -12.67 -5.39
CA LYS A 142 -4.59 -13.88 -4.62
C LYS A 142 -3.63 -14.04 -3.44
N ARG A 143 -2.32 -13.80 -3.63
CA ARG A 143 -1.31 -13.84 -2.57
C ARG A 143 -1.41 -12.68 -1.59
N LEU A 144 -1.74 -11.47 -2.04
CA LEU A 144 -2.00 -10.32 -1.15
C LEU A 144 -3.09 -10.62 -0.11
N LYS A 145 -4.02 -11.54 -0.37
CA LYS A 145 -5.02 -11.94 0.63
C LYS A 145 -4.40 -12.62 1.84
N SER A 146 -3.29 -13.35 1.68
CA SER A 146 -2.61 -14.04 2.78
C SER A 146 -1.64 -13.14 3.55
N TYR A 147 -1.18 -12.02 2.99
CA TYR A 147 -0.18 -11.17 3.64
C TYR A 147 -0.77 -10.26 4.71
N GLY A 148 -0.09 -10.15 5.85
CA GLY A 148 -0.47 -9.33 7.00
C GLY A 148 -0.02 -7.87 6.91
N SER A 149 0.97 -7.55 6.07
CA SER A 149 1.61 -6.23 6.00
C SER A 149 2.12 -5.90 4.59
N ALA A 150 2.39 -4.62 4.31
CA ALA A 150 3.09 -4.23 3.09
C ALA A 150 4.54 -4.76 3.07
N LYS A 151 5.19 -4.93 4.23
CA LYS A 151 6.49 -5.61 4.33
C LYS A 151 6.46 -7.03 3.76
N GLU A 152 5.48 -7.85 4.15
CA GLU A 152 5.30 -9.19 3.58
C GLU A 152 5.00 -9.12 2.08
N ALA A 153 4.15 -8.18 1.66
CA ALA A 153 3.82 -7.99 0.25
C ALA A 153 5.04 -7.55 -0.58
N ALA A 154 5.97 -6.77 -0.03
CA ALA A 154 7.19 -6.33 -0.71
C ALA A 154 8.12 -7.50 -1.06
N SER A 155 8.01 -8.62 -0.33
CA SER A 155 8.79 -9.84 -0.54
C SER A 155 8.11 -10.82 -1.52
N ASP A 156 6.97 -10.46 -2.12
CA ASP A 156 6.26 -11.31 -3.07
C ASP A 156 7.13 -11.57 -4.33
N PRO A 157 7.22 -12.83 -4.80
CA PRO A 157 8.02 -13.18 -5.98
C PRO A 157 7.68 -12.38 -7.24
N PHE A 158 6.47 -11.83 -7.34
CA PHE A 158 6.07 -10.94 -8.44
C PHE A 158 6.97 -9.71 -8.60
N PHE A 159 7.61 -9.26 -7.52
CA PHE A 159 8.47 -8.09 -7.51
C PHE A 159 9.96 -8.40 -7.75
N SER A 160 10.35 -9.68 -7.81
CA SER A 160 11.76 -10.10 -7.93
C SER A 160 12.48 -9.45 -9.11
N ASP A 161 11.90 -9.49 -10.31
CA ASP A 161 12.49 -8.92 -11.53
C ASP A 161 12.54 -7.38 -11.55
N LEU A 162 11.89 -6.70 -10.60
CA LEU A 162 11.86 -5.24 -10.49
C LEU A 162 12.87 -4.70 -9.47
N LEU A 163 13.36 -5.58 -8.58
CA LEU A 163 14.42 -5.29 -7.63
C LEU A 163 15.78 -5.51 -8.29
N ILE A 164 16.70 -4.59 -8.04
CA ILE A 164 18.11 -4.75 -8.36
C ILE A 164 18.76 -5.22 -7.06
N GLU A 165 19.17 -6.48 -7.01
CA GLU A 165 19.99 -6.96 -5.90
C GLU A 165 21.35 -6.25 -5.94
N GLU A 166 21.73 -5.58 -4.85
CA GLU A 166 23.12 -5.17 -4.65
C GLU A 166 23.92 -6.44 -4.30
N LEU A 167 24.85 -6.82 -5.18
CA LEU A 167 25.89 -7.83 -4.92
C LEU A 167 26.79 -7.41 -3.75
#